data_AF-A0A182JMV4-F1
#
_entry.id   AF-A0A182JMV4-F1
#
_cell.length_a   1.000
_cell.length_b   1.000
_cell.length_c   1.000
_cell.angle_alpha   90.00
_cell.angle_beta   90.00
_cell.angle_gamma   90.00
#
_symmetry.space_group_name_H-M   'P 1'
#
loop_
_entity.id
_entity.type
_entity.pdbx_description
1 polymer ?
#
loop_
_entity_poly.entity_id
_entity_poly.type
_entity_poly.pdbx_seq_one_letter_code
_entity_poly.pdbx_strand_id
1 'polypeptide(L)'
;MEFRFNMHPLFRSRIVRINNSLLPTGFTAQSRRVALDATAQISEIINFIGTLSAQAQGLSVPVTTAQKLRNSDHHIYLMFEPNDKNGLVVGILKVGRKSLYVFDPSGETVNVTAPCVLDFYVHESRQRGGLGRELFEHMLREENIRPEELAIDRPSEKLLGFLQKHYGKATACPLQPRYASPATLPPDHRIRGL
;
A
#
# COMPACT_ATOMS: atom_id res chain seq x y z
N MET A 1 -7.11 11.35 -11.89
CA MET A 1 -6.04 11.29 -12.90
C MET A 1 -6.60 10.61 -14.13
N GLU A 2 -6.50 11.26 -15.29
CA GLU A 2 -7.02 10.75 -16.57
C GLU A 2 -5.89 10.11 -17.38
N PHE A 3 -6.24 9.08 -18.16
CA PHE A 3 -5.33 8.41 -19.08
C PHE A 3 -5.93 8.39 -20.49
N ARG A 4 -5.07 8.22 -21.51
CA ARG A 4 -5.48 8.25 -22.93
C ARG A 4 -6.18 6.97 -23.40
N PHE A 5 -6.44 6.03 -22.51
CA PHE A 5 -7.08 4.76 -22.79
C PHE A 5 -8.22 4.49 -21.81
N ASN A 6 -9.20 3.70 -22.24
CA ASN A 6 -10.35 3.33 -21.42
C ASN A 6 -9.93 2.38 -20.30
N MET A 7 -10.06 2.82 -19.05
CA MET A 7 -9.69 2.01 -17.88
C MET A 7 -10.82 1.13 -17.36
N HIS A 8 -12.07 1.35 -17.78
CA HIS A 8 -13.22 0.57 -17.29
C HIS A 8 -13.02 -0.96 -17.35
N PRO A 9 -12.39 -1.56 -18.39
CA PRO A 9 -12.14 -2.99 -18.42
C PRO A 9 -11.11 -3.49 -17.38
N LEU A 10 -10.23 -2.61 -16.91
CA LEU A 10 -9.19 -2.93 -15.92
C LEU A 10 -9.74 -2.91 -14.49
N PHE A 11 -10.77 -2.10 -14.23
CA PHE A 11 -11.29 -1.87 -12.88
C PHE A 11 -12.71 -2.43 -12.74
N ARG A 12 -12.83 -3.69 -12.30
CA ARG A 12 -14.12 -4.34 -12.02
C ARG A 12 -14.75 -3.91 -10.68
N SER A 13 -14.00 -3.18 -9.87
CA SER A 13 -14.40 -2.65 -8.58
C SER A 13 -13.77 -1.28 -8.38
N ARG A 14 -14.32 -0.50 -7.44
CA ARG A 14 -13.81 0.83 -7.07
C ARG A 14 -12.37 0.78 -6.57
N ILE A 15 -11.97 -0.31 -5.92
CA ILE A 15 -10.59 -0.56 -5.50
C ILE A 15 -10.19 -1.93 -6.05
N VAL A 16 -9.02 -2.00 -6.71
CA VAL A 16 -8.45 -3.25 -7.21
C VAL A 16 -7.07 -3.48 -6.64
N ARG A 17 -6.76 -4.74 -6.34
CA ARG A 17 -5.44 -5.21 -5.90
C ARG A 17 -4.60 -5.67 -7.08
N ILE A 18 -3.35 -5.24 -7.15
CA ILE A 18 -2.39 -5.54 -8.21
C ILE A 18 -1.12 -6.10 -7.58
N ASN A 19 -0.60 -7.20 -8.11
CA ASN A 19 0.64 -7.83 -7.67
C ASN A 19 1.74 -7.69 -8.74
N ASN A 20 2.81 -8.47 -8.61
CA ASN A 20 3.95 -8.48 -9.52
C ASN A 20 3.61 -8.90 -10.97
N SER A 21 2.45 -9.50 -11.24
CA SER A 21 1.96 -9.76 -12.60
C SER A 21 1.54 -8.49 -13.35
N LEU A 22 1.36 -7.37 -12.63
CA LEU A 22 0.86 -6.09 -13.15
C LEU A 22 -0.53 -6.21 -13.79
N LEU A 23 -1.31 -7.19 -13.34
CA LEU A 23 -2.72 -7.32 -13.65
C LEU A 23 -3.56 -7.16 -12.37
N PRO A 24 -4.77 -6.58 -12.47
CA PRO A 24 -5.72 -6.59 -11.38
C PRO A 24 -6.04 -8.03 -10.96
N THR A 25 -6.19 -8.25 -9.66
CA THR A 25 -6.56 -9.54 -9.10
C THR A 25 -7.95 -9.93 -9.62
N GLY A 26 -8.09 -11.16 -10.13
CA GLY A 26 -9.33 -11.61 -10.80
C GLY A 26 -9.50 -11.11 -12.23
N PHE A 27 -8.53 -10.39 -12.81
CA PHE A 27 -8.56 -10.04 -14.24
C PHE A 27 -8.40 -11.29 -15.10
N THR A 28 -9.30 -11.47 -16.06
CA THR A 28 -9.28 -12.60 -17.00
C THR A 28 -9.09 -12.06 -18.41
N ALA A 29 -7.93 -12.35 -19.01
CA ALA A 29 -7.65 -11.97 -20.39
C ALA A 29 -8.23 -13.02 -21.36
N GLN A 30 -8.96 -12.56 -22.38
CA GLN A 30 -9.49 -13.43 -23.43
C GLN A 30 -8.42 -13.88 -24.43
N SER A 31 -7.31 -13.15 -24.50
CA SER A 31 -6.17 -13.49 -25.35
C SER A 31 -4.86 -12.96 -24.75
N ARG A 32 -3.73 -13.49 -25.22
CA ARG A 32 -2.40 -13.00 -24.84
C ARG A 32 -2.24 -11.50 -25.13
N ARG A 33 -2.81 -11.02 -26.24
CA ARG A 33 -2.76 -9.60 -26.61
C ARG A 33 -3.46 -8.72 -25.58
N VAL A 34 -4.67 -9.10 -25.16
CA VAL A 34 -5.41 -8.37 -24.11
C VAL A 34 -4.63 -8.32 -22.80
N ALA A 35 -3.97 -9.41 -22.42
CA ALA A 35 -3.13 -9.43 -21.22
C ALA A 35 -1.94 -8.48 -21.32
N LEU A 36 -1.27 -8.43 -22.48
CA LEU A 36 -0.13 -7.53 -22.73
C LEU A 36 -0.58 -6.06 -22.70
N ASP A 37 -1.69 -5.74 -23.36
CA ASP A 37 -2.24 -4.38 -23.38
C ASP A 37 -2.63 -3.93 -21.96
N ALA A 38 -3.33 -4.77 -21.19
CA ALA A 38 -3.69 -4.48 -19.80
C ALA A 38 -2.45 -4.29 -18.91
N THR A 39 -1.43 -5.12 -19.08
CA THR A 39 -0.16 -5.01 -18.35
C THR A 39 0.54 -3.68 -18.64
N ALA A 40 0.55 -3.24 -19.91
CA ALA A 40 1.13 -1.98 -20.32
C ALA A 40 0.37 -0.79 -19.72
N GLN A 41 -0.96 -0.81 -19.78
CA GLN A 41 -1.83 0.23 -19.22
C GLN A 41 -1.68 0.36 -17.69
N ILE A 42 -1.70 -0.77 -16.96
CA ILE A 42 -1.46 -0.76 -15.51
C ILE A 42 -0.05 -0.26 -15.18
N SER A 43 0.95 -0.61 -15.98
CA SER A 43 2.32 -0.12 -15.79
C SER A 43 2.39 1.40 -15.94
N GLU A 44 1.72 1.96 -16.94
CA GLU A 44 1.62 3.40 -17.15
C GLU A 44 0.94 4.10 -15.96
N ILE A 45 -0.18 3.54 -15.49
CA ILE A 45 -0.90 4.06 -14.31
C ILE A 45 0.02 4.10 -13.08
N ILE A 46 0.68 2.98 -12.76
CA ILE A 46 1.55 2.85 -11.58
C ILE A 46 2.73 3.83 -11.67
N ASN A 47 3.37 3.95 -12.83
CA ASN A 47 4.51 4.84 -13.02
C ASN A 47 4.09 6.32 -12.88
N PHE A 48 2.94 6.68 -13.43
CA PHE A 48 2.42 8.05 -13.36
C PHE A 48 2.07 8.43 -11.91
N ILE A 49 1.23 7.64 -11.25
CA ILE A 49 0.82 7.93 -9.88
C ILE A 49 1.98 7.81 -8.88
N GLY A 50 2.93 6.90 -9.12
CA GLY A 50 4.15 6.79 -8.33
C GLY A 50 5.05 8.02 -8.44
N THR A 51 5.08 8.67 -9.60
CA THR A 51 5.77 9.95 -9.80
C THR A 51 5.10 11.07 -9.00
N LEU A 52 3.78 11.15 -9.05
CA LEU A 52 3.03 12.14 -8.24
C LEU A 52 3.21 11.90 -6.74
N SER A 53 3.16 10.65 -6.29
CA SER A 53 3.44 10.29 -4.90
C SER A 53 4.83 10.74 -4.46
N ALA A 54 5.84 10.54 -5.30
CA ALA A 54 7.21 10.97 -5.03
C ALA A 54 7.32 12.49 -4.86
N GLN A 55 6.70 13.25 -5.78
CA GLN A 55 6.65 14.71 -5.73
C GLN A 55 5.97 15.22 -4.47
N ALA A 56 4.82 14.63 -4.11
CA ALA A 56 4.07 15.01 -2.91
C ALA A 56 4.81 14.72 -1.59
N GLN A 57 5.79 13.82 -1.62
CA GLN A 57 6.65 13.45 -0.49
C GLN A 57 8.04 14.12 -0.55
N GLY A 58 8.34 14.90 -1.59
CA GLY A 58 9.66 15.54 -1.78
C GLY A 58 10.79 14.55 -2.12
N LEU A 59 10.47 13.38 -2.67
CA LEU A 59 11.44 12.37 -3.06
C LEU A 59 11.99 12.66 -4.47
N SER A 60 13.30 12.52 -4.66
CA SER A 60 13.95 12.69 -5.97
C SER A 60 13.65 11.55 -6.95
N VAL A 61 13.37 10.35 -6.43
CA VAL A 61 13.10 9.15 -7.24
C VAL A 61 11.84 8.46 -6.72
N PRO A 62 10.90 8.06 -7.61
CA PRO A 62 9.72 7.31 -7.21
C PRO A 62 10.05 5.99 -6.51
N VAL A 63 9.48 5.77 -5.33
CA VAL A 63 9.57 4.50 -4.60
C VAL A 63 8.62 3.44 -5.16
N THR A 64 7.65 3.85 -5.98
CA THR A 64 6.65 2.99 -6.62
C THR A 64 6.75 3.13 -8.13
N THR A 65 7.10 2.03 -8.79
CA THR A 65 7.12 1.90 -10.25
C THR A 65 6.68 0.49 -10.63
N ALA A 66 6.19 0.31 -11.84
CA ALA A 66 5.82 -1.00 -12.37
C ALA A 66 7.00 -1.98 -12.31
N GLN A 67 8.20 -1.51 -12.62
CA GLN A 67 9.42 -2.31 -12.55
C GLN A 67 9.76 -2.72 -11.12
N LYS A 68 9.63 -1.83 -10.14
CA LYS A 68 9.85 -2.17 -8.72
C LYS A 68 8.81 -3.18 -8.22
N LEU A 69 7.54 -3.02 -8.63
CA LEU A 69 6.48 -3.96 -8.26
C LEU A 69 6.73 -5.36 -8.82
N ARG A 70 7.08 -5.46 -10.12
CA ARG A 70 7.37 -6.73 -10.80
C ARG A 70 8.48 -7.53 -10.11
N ASN A 71 9.45 -6.83 -9.52
CA ASN A 71 10.61 -7.44 -8.84
C ASN A 71 10.43 -7.52 -7.32
N SER A 72 9.19 -7.53 -6.83
CA SER A 72 8.87 -7.63 -5.40
C SER A 72 7.67 -8.55 -5.16
N ASP A 73 7.43 -8.92 -3.92
CA ASP A 73 6.22 -9.56 -3.43
C ASP A 73 5.17 -8.53 -2.94
N HIS A 74 5.40 -7.24 -3.21
CA HIS A 74 4.50 -6.17 -2.81
C HIS A 74 3.17 -6.22 -3.56
N HIS A 75 2.18 -5.57 -2.97
CA HIS A 75 0.86 -5.39 -3.56
C HIS A 75 0.49 -3.91 -3.59
N ILE A 76 -0.26 -3.53 -4.62
CA ILE A 76 -0.78 -2.18 -4.81
C ILE A 76 -2.29 -2.22 -4.86
N TYR A 77 -2.92 -1.34 -4.09
CA TYR A 77 -4.33 -1.02 -4.17
C TYR A 77 -4.48 0.26 -4.97
N LEU A 78 -5.22 0.20 -6.08
CA LEU A 78 -5.57 1.38 -6.88
C LEU A 78 -7.05 1.68 -6.71
N MET A 79 -7.36 2.96 -6.44
CA MET A 79 -8.73 3.46 -6.40
C MET A 79 -9.12 4.07 -7.75
N PHE A 80 -10.27 3.66 -8.25
CA PHE A 80 -10.83 4.05 -9.53
C PHE A 80 -12.25 4.63 -9.36
N GLU A 81 -12.53 5.70 -10.10
CA GLU A 81 -13.86 6.28 -10.24
C GLU A 81 -14.28 6.26 -11.73
N PRO A 82 -15.40 5.60 -12.08
CA PRO A 82 -15.90 5.60 -13.44
C PRO A 82 -16.42 6.99 -13.84
N ASN A 83 -16.38 7.28 -15.13
CA ASN A 83 -16.99 8.47 -15.73
C ASN A 83 -17.37 8.16 -17.20
N ASP A 84 -18.04 9.09 -17.88
CA ASP A 84 -18.47 8.91 -19.28
C ASP A 84 -17.32 8.86 -20.30
N LYS A 85 -16.07 9.02 -19.86
CA LYS A 85 -14.86 8.98 -20.68
C LYS A 85 -14.07 7.71 -20.38
N ASN A 86 -12.84 7.87 -19.92
CA ASN A 86 -11.88 6.79 -19.68
C ASN A 86 -11.84 6.33 -18.21
N GLY A 87 -12.64 6.94 -17.34
CA GLY A 87 -12.55 6.81 -15.89
C GLY A 87 -11.38 7.57 -15.28
N LEU A 88 -11.25 7.52 -13.96
CA LEU A 88 -10.25 8.25 -13.19
C LEU A 88 -9.57 7.35 -12.18
N VAL A 89 -8.23 7.39 -12.13
CA VAL A 89 -7.49 6.90 -10.97
C VAL A 89 -7.42 7.99 -9.93
N VAL A 90 -7.67 7.65 -8.67
CA VAL A 90 -7.82 8.62 -7.57
C VAL A 90 -6.68 8.52 -6.56
N GLY A 91 -6.20 7.32 -6.30
CA GLY A 91 -5.18 7.08 -5.28
C GLY A 91 -4.53 5.71 -5.41
N ILE A 92 -3.43 5.56 -4.69
CA ILE A 92 -2.60 4.38 -4.60
C ILE A 92 -2.23 4.10 -3.15
N LEU A 93 -2.24 2.84 -2.77
CA LEU A 93 -1.70 2.34 -1.51
C LEU A 93 -0.86 1.10 -1.79
N LYS A 94 0.44 1.17 -1.56
CA LYS A 94 1.36 0.05 -1.73
C LYS A 94 1.70 -0.54 -0.36
N VAL A 95 1.59 -1.86 -0.26
CA VAL A 95 1.94 -2.62 0.93
C VAL A 95 2.86 -3.78 0.58
N GLY A 96 3.58 -4.30 1.56
CA GLY A 96 4.46 -5.45 1.39
C GLY A 96 5.08 -5.85 2.71
N ARG A 97 5.66 -7.05 2.77
CA ARG A 97 6.40 -7.46 3.96
C ARG A 97 7.82 -6.94 3.89
N LYS A 98 8.33 -6.39 5.00
CA LYS A 98 9.75 -6.03 5.13
C LYS A 98 10.34 -6.62 6.39
N SER A 99 11.60 -7.03 6.27
CA SER A 99 12.46 -7.30 7.42
C SER A 99 12.91 -5.98 8.01
N LEU A 100 12.51 -5.74 9.25
CA LEU A 100 12.80 -4.54 10.03
C LEU A 100 13.66 -4.94 11.22
N TYR A 101 14.63 -4.09 11.55
CA TYR A 101 15.38 -4.20 12.79
C TYR A 101 14.67 -3.34 13.84
N VAL A 102 14.16 -3.99 14.88
CA VAL A 102 13.46 -3.32 15.99
C VAL A 102 14.19 -3.60 17.29
N PHE A 103 14.09 -2.68 18.24
CA PHE A 103 14.59 -2.91 19.59
C PHE A 103 13.53 -3.65 20.40
N ASP A 104 13.95 -4.71 21.08
CA ASP A 104 13.11 -5.39 22.04
C ASP A 104 13.10 -4.62 23.39
N PRO A 105 12.26 -5.03 24.37
CA PRO A 105 12.22 -4.39 25.68
C PRO A 105 13.53 -4.47 26.49
N SER A 106 14.44 -5.38 26.14
CA SER A 106 15.76 -5.50 26.75
C SER A 106 16.80 -4.58 26.10
N GLY A 107 16.44 -3.90 25.00
CA GLY A 107 17.30 -3.03 24.22
C GLY A 107 18.12 -3.77 23.15
N GLU A 108 17.89 -5.06 22.95
CA GLU A 108 18.54 -5.82 21.89
C GLU A 108 17.85 -5.59 20.54
N THR A 109 18.64 -5.63 19.46
CA THR A 109 18.11 -5.47 18.11
C THR A 109 17.68 -6.83 17.57
N VAL A 110 16.38 -6.99 17.28
CA VAL A 110 15.81 -8.19 16.67
C VAL A 110 15.35 -7.90 15.25
N ASN A 111 15.55 -8.87 14.35
CA ASN A 111 15.04 -8.80 12.99
C ASN A 111 13.63 -9.42 12.95
N VAL A 112 12.65 -8.63 12.53
CA VAL A 112 11.25 -9.05 12.41
C VAL A 112 10.73 -8.77 11.01
N THR A 113 10.03 -9.73 10.43
CA THR A 113 9.32 -9.52 9.16
C THR A 113 7.88 -9.12 9.45
N ALA A 114 7.51 -7.90 9.05
CA ALA A 114 6.18 -7.33 9.33
C ALA A 114 5.51 -6.79 8.06
N PRO A 115 4.16 -6.81 8.00
CA PRO A 115 3.44 -6.12 6.94
C PRO A 115 3.66 -4.60 7.08
N CYS A 116 3.96 -3.94 5.97
CA CYS A 116 4.32 -2.53 5.93
C CYS A 116 3.48 -1.76 4.93
N VAL A 117 3.15 -0.52 5.28
CA VAL A 117 2.74 0.49 4.30
C VAL A 117 3.99 1.11 3.71
N LEU A 118 4.13 1.02 2.38
CA LEU A 118 5.36 1.35 1.65
C LEU A 118 5.21 2.58 0.75
N ASP A 119 3.99 2.93 0.36
CA ASP A 119 3.67 4.16 -0.34
C ASP A 119 2.16 4.41 -0.20
N PHE A 120 1.75 5.67 0.01
CA PHE A 120 0.35 6.02 0.13
C PHE A 120 0.09 7.42 -0.39
N TYR A 121 -0.77 7.52 -1.39
CA TYR A 121 -1.05 8.77 -2.06
C TYR A 121 -2.48 8.82 -2.59
N VAL A 122 -3.13 9.96 -2.38
CA VAL A 122 -4.40 10.34 -3.00
C VAL A 122 -4.17 11.67 -3.69
N HIS A 123 -4.64 11.80 -4.92
CA HIS A 123 -4.46 13.03 -5.71
C HIS A 123 -4.91 14.27 -4.92
N GLU A 124 -4.16 15.37 -5.00
CA GLU A 124 -4.31 16.55 -4.14
C GLU A 124 -5.73 17.12 -4.19
N SER A 125 -6.32 17.20 -5.39
CA SER A 125 -7.69 17.70 -5.59
C SER A 125 -8.78 16.81 -4.97
N ARG A 126 -8.42 15.61 -4.49
CA ARG A 126 -9.33 14.62 -3.90
C ARG A 126 -8.99 14.31 -2.45
N GLN A 127 -7.97 14.97 -1.87
CA GLN A 127 -7.61 14.78 -0.47
C GLN A 127 -8.69 15.34 0.47
N ARG A 128 -8.70 14.86 1.72
CA ARG A 128 -9.64 15.25 2.80
C ARG A 128 -11.12 14.89 2.56
N GLY A 129 -11.46 14.20 1.46
CA GLY A 129 -12.80 13.67 1.17
C GLY A 129 -13.08 12.25 1.69
N GLY A 130 -12.25 11.69 2.58
CA GLY A 130 -12.42 10.34 3.12
C GLY A 130 -11.87 9.19 2.25
N LEU A 131 -11.49 9.46 1.00
CA LEU A 131 -10.98 8.47 0.05
C LEU A 131 -9.73 7.72 0.54
N GLY A 132 -8.84 8.42 1.25
CA GLY A 132 -7.66 7.76 1.84
C GLY A 132 -8.05 6.71 2.89
N ARG A 133 -9.06 7.00 3.70
CA ARG A 133 -9.59 6.06 4.70
C ARG A 133 -10.24 4.87 4.03
N GLU A 134 -11.05 5.11 3.00
CA GLU A 134 -11.69 4.05 2.21
C GLU A 134 -10.65 3.08 1.61
N LEU A 135 -9.58 3.62 1.01
CA LEU A 135 -8.49 2.82 0.44
C LEU A 135 -7.77 1.99 1.51
N PHE A 136 -7.50 2.59 2.67
CA PHE A 136 -6.83 1.94 3.78
C PHE A 136 -7.68 0.85 4.44
N GLU A 137 -8.96 1.11 4.69
CA GLU A 137 -9.91 0.13 5.25
C GLU A 137 -10.19 -1.04 4.30
N HIS A 138 -10.15 -0.80 2.99
CA HIS A 138 -10.20 -1.88 2.01
C HIS A 138 -8.98 -2.79 2.12
N MET A 139 -7.77 -2.20 2.15
CA MET A 139 -6.52 -2.95 2.31
C MET A 139 -6.49 -3.76 3.61
N LEU A 140 -6.87 -3.17 4.75
CA LEU A 140 -6.89 -3.88 6.04
C LEU A 140 -7.80 -5.12 6.01
N ARG A 141 -8.98 -5.01 5.38
CA ARG A 141 -9.93 -6.12 5.23
C ARG A 141 -9.40 -7.20 4.29
N GLU A 142 -8.83 -6.81 3.16
CA GLU A 142 -8.34 -7.77 2.17
C GLU A 142 -7.09 -8.51 2.63
N GLU A 143 -6.18 -7.82 3.32
CA GLU A 143 -4.98 -8.45 3.91
C GLU A 143 -5.30 -9.15 5.25
N ASN A 144 -6.48 -8.93 5.84
CA ASN A 144 -6.90 -9.42 7.16
C ASN A 144 -5.90 -9.03 8.28
N ILE A 145 -5.56 -7.74 8.33
CA ILE A 145 -4.55 -7.18 9.25
C ILE A 145 -5.20 -6.06 10.07
N ARG A 146 -4.89 -5.97 11.37
CA ARG A 146 -5.29 -4.81 12.17
C ARG A 146 -4.29 -3.66 12.00
N PRO A 147 -4.73 -2.39 12.09
CA PRO A 147 -3.85 -1.24 11.91
C PRO A 147 -2.58 -1.28 12.77
N GLU A 148 -2.66 -1.77 14.01
CA GLU A 148 -1.56 -1.84 14.98
C GLU A 148 -0.47 -2.86 14.62
N GLU A 149 -0.74 -3.72 13.63
CA GLU A 149 0.19 -4.73 13.13
C GLU A 149 1.00 -4.22 11.93
N LEU A 150 0.61 -3.09 11.35
CA LEU A 150 1.33 -2.48 10.25
C LEU A 150 2.54 -1.71 10.76
N ALA A 151 3.71 -2.04 10.23
CA ALA A 151 4.85 -1.15 10.29
C ALA A 151 4.73 -0.05 9.24
N ILE A 152 5.39 1.08 9.53
CA ILE A 152 5.51 2.17 8.57
C ILE A 152 7.00 2.50 8.44
N ASP A 153 7.52 2.25 7.24
CA ASP A 153 8.89 2.52 6.87
C ASP A 153 8.97 3.93 6.27
N ARG A 154 9.66 4.85 6.97
CA ARG A 154 9.82 6.28 6.60
C ARG A 154 8.48 7.00 6.34
N PRO A 155 7.60 7.11 7.35
CA PRO A 155 6.32 7.76 7.16
C PRO A 155 6.48 9.25 6.82
N SER A 156 5.69 9.73 5.85
CA SER A 156 5.50 11.17 5.66
C SER A 156 4.66 11.75 6.81
N GLU A 157 4.84 13.03 7.12
CA GLU A 157 4.02 13.71 8.15
C GLU A 157 2.52 13.60 7.86
N LYS A 158 2.13 13.63 6.58
CA LYS A 158 0.75 13.44 6.14
C LYS A 158 0.22 12.05 6.50
N LEU A 159 1.02 11.00 6.30
CA LEU A 159 0.65 9.64 6.68
C LEU A 159 0.56 9.48 8.20
N LEU A 160 1.49 10.05 8.97
CA LEU A 160 1.41 10.06 10.43
C LEU A 160 0.13 10.73 10.94
N GLY A 161 -0.18 11.93 10.43
CA GLY A 161 -1.40 12.64 10.79
C GLY A 161 -2.66 11.89 10.40
N PHE A 162 -2.66 11.22 9.24
CA PHE A 162 -3.75 10.36 8.81
C PHE A 162 -3.96 9.19 9.78
N LEU A 163 -2.90 8.45 10.13
CA LEU A 163 -3.00 7.30 11.02
C LEU A 163 -3.41 7.70 12.43
N GLN A 164 -2.83 8.78 12.95
CA GLN A 164 -3.20 9.30 14.27
C GLN A 164 -4.69 9.68 14.32
N LYS A 165 -5.22 10.29 13.26
CA LYS A 165 -6.62 10.70 13.17
C LYS A 165 -7.60 9.52 13.11
N HIS A 166 -7.24 8.45 12.38
CA HIS A 166 -8.19 7.38 12.06
C HIS A 166 -7.99 6.09 12.87
N TYR A 167 -6.77 5.83 13.35
CA TYR A 167 -6.40 4.60 14.05
C TYR A 167 -5.69 4.86 15.39
N GLY A 168 -5.46 6.13 15.75
CA GLY A 168 -4.88 6.53 17.03
C GLY A 168 -3.35 6.57 17.04
N LYS A 169 -2.78 7.09 18.13
CA LYS A 169 -1.34 7.36 18.26
C LYS A 169 -0.46 6.11 18.17
N ALA A 170 -0.97 4.96 18.63
CA ALA A 170 -0.18 3.74 18.65
C ALA A 170 0.12 3.19 17.25
N THR A 171 -0.82 3.35 16.31
CA THR A 171 -0.63 2.98 14.91
C THR A 171 0.30 3.95 14.17
N ALA A 172 0.44 5.18 14.67
CA ALA A 172 1.33 6.19 14.09
C ALA A 172 2.80 6.05 14.54
N CYS A 173 3.16 4.98 15.27
CA CYS A 173 4.54 4.77 15.72
C CYS A 173 5.40 4.22 14.55
N PRO A 174 6.43 4.95 14.08
CA PRO A 174 7.31 4.46 13.03
C PRO A 174 8.02 3.16 13.45
N LEU A 175 8.17 2.22 12.53
CA LEU A 175 8.92 0.97 12.74
C LEU A 175 8.44 0.06 13.89
N GLN A 176 7.24 0.25 14.45
CA GLN A 176 6.70 -0.62 15.49
C GLN A 176 5.32 -1.20 15.13
N PRO A 177 5.25 -2.39 14.51
CA PRO A 177 4.14 -3.29 14.76
C PRO A 177 4.09 -3.57 16.27
N ARG A 178 2.93 -3.54 16.92
CA ARG A 178 2.83 -3.88 18.35
C ARG A 178 3.29 -5.31 18.71
N TYR A 179 3.68 -6.15 17.75
CA TYR A 179 4.41 -7.38 18.01
C TYR A 179 5.77 -7.17 18.71
N ALA A 180 6.28 -5.93 18.81
CA ALA A 180 7.38 -5.54 19.69
C ALA A 180 6.96 -5.24 21.15
N SER A 181 5.65 -5.27 21.47
CA SER A 181 5.13 -5.21 22.84
C SER A 181 5.04 -6.63 23.42
N PRO A 182 5.55 -6.88 24.64
CA PRO A 182 5.67 -8.23 25.22
C PRO A 182 4.34 -8.99 25.40
N ALA A 183 3.19 -8.35 25.22
CA ALA A 183 1.87 -8.95 25.41
C ALA A 183 1.37 -9.81 24.23
N THR A 184 2.04 -9.82 23.07
CA THR A 184 1.50 -10.42 21.83
C THR A 184 2.42 -11.38 21.08
N LEU A 185 3.56 -11.77 21.66
CA LEU A 185 4.40 -12.83 21.09
C LEU A 185 3.76 -14.21 21.32
N PRO A 186 3.89 -15.15 20.36
CA PRO A 186 3.48 -16.54 20.56
C PRO A 186 4.19 -17.14 21.78
N PRO A 187 3.54 -18.06 22.51
CA PRO A 187 4.03 -18.57 23.80
C PRO A 187 5.41 -19.25 23.74
N ASP A 188 5.91 -19.60 22.55
CA ASP A 188 7.22 -20.25 22.36
C ASP A 188 8.44 -19.36 22.65
N HIS A 189 8.26 -18.04 22.82
CA HIS A 189 9.32 -17.13 23.26
C HIS A 189 9.15 -16.62 24.70
N ARG A 190 8.21 -17.18 25.49
CA ARG A 190 8.26 -17.00 26.94
C ARG A 190 9.40 -17.84 27.49
N ILE A 191 10.60 -17.26 27.56
CA ILE A 191 11.65 -17.82 28.40
C ILE A 191 11.08 -17.96 29.80
N ARG A 192 10.99 -19.21 30.28
CA ARG A 192 10.77 -19.55 31.68
C ARG A 192 11.90 -18.90 32.47
N GLY A 193 11.56 -17.97 33.35
CA GLY A 193 12.56 -17.35 34.21
C GLY A 193 12.01 -16.19 35.02
N LEU A 194 11.11 -16.50 35.95
CA LEU A 194 11.14 -16.19 37.38
C LEU A 194 9.76 -16.49 38.00
#